data_AF-A0A1H2TNG9-F1
#
_entry.id   AF-A0A1H2TNG9-F1
#
_cell.length_a   1.000
_cell.length_b   1.000
_cell.length_c   1.000
_cell.angle_alpha   90.00
_cell.angle_beta   90.00
_cell.angle_gamma   90.00
#
_symmetry.space_group_name_H-M   'P 1'
#
loop_
_entity.id
_entity.type
_entity.pdbx_description
1 polymer ?
#
loop_
_entity_poly.entity_id
_entity_poly.type
_entity_poly.pdbx_seq_one_letter_code
_entity_poly.pdbx_strand_id
1 'polypeptide(L)'
;MGPLLSTHFGLPVWAENGVNTGAIGEQMLGVGHHVDNFAYLSFNHGFGGGIIMDWKLAHGAFGNAGELSGMFAPDEMPNRPALRSLLETLQGKGVSVRTIADLAEHFDPAWPGVAE
;
A
#
# COMPACT_ATOMS: atom_id res chain seq x y z
N MET A 1 -16.92 13.42 0.56
CA MET A 1 -17.53 13.05 -0.73
C MET A 1 -18.66 12.01 -0.61
N GLY A 2 -18.66 11.13 0.41
CA GLY A 2 -19.67 10.08 0.58
C GLY A 2 -21.14 10.53 0.39
N PRO A 3 -21.62 11.59 1.07
CA PRO A 3 -23.01 12.06 0.91
C PRO A 3 -23.36 12.56 -0.51
N LEU A 4 -22.40 13.19 -1.19
CA LEU A 4 -22.60 13.68 -2.57
C LEU A 4 -22.72 12.51 -3.54
N LEU A 5 -21.82 11.53 -3.44
CA LEU A 5 -21.84 10.34 -4.29
C LEU A 5 -23.08 9.48 -4.00
N SER A 6 -23.45 9.31 -2.73
CA SER A 6 -24.65 8.56 -2.34
C SER A 6 -25.92 9.20 -2.88
N THR A 7 -26.04 10.53 -2.81
CA THR A 7 -27.16 11.28 -3.42
C THR A 7 -27.19 11.11 -4.94
N HIS A 8 -26.04 11.19 -5.60
CA HIS A 8 -25.95 11.10 -7.05
C HIS A 8 -26.31 9.71 -7.59
N PHE A 9 -25.84 8.65 -6.92
CA PHE A 9 -26.04 7.27 -7.37
C PHE A 9 -27.27 6.59 -6.74
N GLY A 10 -27.89 7.18 -5.72
CA GLY A 10 -29.02 6.57 -5.00
C GLY A 10 -28.64 5.30 -4.23
N LEU A 11 -27.35 5.12 -3.92
CA LEU A 11 -26.81 3.92 -3.28
C LEU A 11 -25.94 4.30 -2.06
N PRO A 12 -25.79 3.40 -1.07
CA PRO A 12 -24.81 3.58 -0.01
C PRO A 12 -23.39 3.67 -0.57
N VAL A 13 -22.57 4.57 0.00
CA VAL A 13 -21.17 4.79 -0.42
C VAL A 13 -20.27 4.79 0.80
N TRP A 14 -19.18 4.01 0.73
CA TRP A 14 -18.09 4.01 1.70
C TRP A 14 -16.81 4.49 1.04
N ALA A 15 -15.96 5.16 1.81
CA ALA A 15 -14.62 5.57 1.38
C ALA A 15 -13.63 5.09 2.43
N GLU A 16 -12.53 4.53 1.99
CA GLU A 16 -11.51 3.91 2.84
C GLU A 16 -10.12 4.12 2.20
N ASN A 17 -9.07 4.10 3.03
CA ASN A 17 -7.69 4.12 2.55
C ASN A 17 -7.44 2.90 1.63
N GLY A 18 -6.63 3.08 0.57
CA GLY A 18 -6.28 2.00 -0.36
C GLY A 18 -5.65 0.78 0.32
N VAL A 19 -4.77 0.95 1.32
CA VAL A 19 -4.16 -0.21 2.01
C VAL A 19 -5.15 -0.95 2.91
N ASN A 20 -6.07 -0.23 3.56
CA ASN A 20 -7.18 -0.80 4.31
C ASN A 20 -8.16 -1.54 3.38
N THR A 21 -8.43 -0.98 2.21
CA THR A 21 -9.28 -1.61 1.20
C THR A 21 -8.63 -2.90 0.68
N GLY A 22 -7.31 -2.92 0.50
CA GLY A 22 -6.55 -4.14 0.19
C GLY A 22 -6.69 -5.20 1.28
N ALA A 23 -6.55 -4.81 2.56
CA ALA A 23 -6.75 -5.71 3.69
C ALA A 23 -8.18 -6.29 3.74
N ILE A 24 -9.20 -5.45 3.52
CA ILE A 24 -10.61 -5.90 3.41
C ILE A 24 -10.78 -6.87 2.23
N GLY A 25 -10.17 -6.58 1.08
CA GLY A 25 -10.20 -7.46 -0.08
C GLY A 25 -9.64 -8.85 0.23
N GLU A 26 -8.47 -8.90 0.88
CA GLU A 26 -7.86 -10.15 1.35
C GLU A 26 -8.73 -10.88 2.38
N GLN A 27 -9.40 -10.13 3.27
CA GLN A 27 -10.35 -10.70 4.23
C GLN A 27 -11.57 -11.32 3.55
N MET A 28 -12.08 -10.69 2.49
CA MET A 28 -13.30 -11.13 1.82
C MET A 28 -13.05 -12.28 0.85
N LEU A 29 -11.94 -12.23 0.09
CA LEU A 29 -11.74 -13.09 -1.09
C LEU A 29 -10.35 -13.74 -1.14
N GLY A 30 -9.42 -13.32 -0.28
CA GLY A 30 -8.03 -13.78 -0.29
C GLY A 30 -7.71 -14.70 0.88
N VAL A 31 -6.44 -14.68 1.30
CA VAL A 31 -5.97 -15.57 2.39
C VAL A 31 -6.58 -15.21 3.73
N GLY A 32 -6.97 -13.94 3.90
CA GLY A 32 -7.64 -13.40 5.08
C GLY A 32 -9.04 -13.96 5.31
N HIS A 33 -9.63 -14.67 4.34
CA HIS A 33 -10.92 -15.33 4.51
C HIS A 33 -10.89 -16.46 5.55
N HIS A 34 -9.71 -17.01 5.84
CA HIS A 34 -9.54 -18.15 6.74
C HIS A 34 -8.86 -17.80 8.07
N VAL A 35 -8.49 -16.54 8.28
CA VAL A 35 -7.79 -16.08 9.49
C VAL A 35 -8.45 -14.81 10.00
N ASP A 36 -8.58 -14.70 11.32
CA ASP A 36 -9.28 -13.61 11.99
C ASP A 36 -8.38 -12.42 12.33
N ASN A 37 -7.07 -12.63 12.30
CA ASN A 37 -6.04 -11.66 12.64
C ASN A 37 -4.91 -11.70 11.61
N PHE A 38 -4.68 -10.58 10.91
CA PHE A 38 -3.54 -10.46 9.99
C PHE A 38 -3.19 -9.00 9.69
N ALA A 39 -1.97 -8.79 9.19
CA ALA A 39 -1.54 -7.53 8.63
C ALA A 39 -1.35 -7.67 7.11
N TYR A 40 -1.92 -6.74 6.36
CA TYR A 40 -1.69 -6.57 4.93
C TYR A 40 -0.58 -5.55 4.73
N LEU A 41 0.47 -5.91 3.98
CA LEU A 41 1.57 -5.02 3.62
C LEU A 41 1.49 -4.67 2.15
N SER A 42 1.45 -3.38 1.84
CA SER A 42 1.39 -2.87 0.47
C SER A 42 2.74 -2.28 0.06
N PHE A 43 3.43 -2.98 -0.83
CA PHE A 43 4.62 -2.50 -1.54
C PHE A 43 4.20 -1.94 -2.89
N ASN A 44 3.95 -0.64 -2.94
CA ASN A 44 3.49 0.03 -4.15
C ASN A 44 4.30 1.31 -4.35
N HIS A 45 3.73 2.28 -5.03
CA HIS A 45 4.25 3.64 -5.09
C HIS A 45 4.64 4.19 -3.70
N GLY A 46 3.92 3.82 -2.64
CA GLY A 46 4.31 4.03 -1.25
C GLY A 46 4.41 2.71 -0.50
N PHE A 47 4.77 2.80 0.77
CA PHE A 47 4.70 1.70 1.72
C PHE A 47 3.59 1.96 2.75
N GLY A 48 2.83 0.94 3.10
CA GLY A 48 1.77 1.07 4.11
C GLY A 48 1.13 -0.27 4.39
N GLY A 49 0.16 -0.31 5.29
CA GLY A 49 -0.56 -1.53 5.60
C GLY A 49 -1.94 -1.33 6.18
N GLY A 50 -2.69 -2.42 6.23
CA GLY A 50 -3.98 -2.51 6.91
C GLY A 50 -3.94 -3.66 7.91
N ILE A 51 -4.64 -3.53 9.03
CA ILE A 51 -4.66 -4.55 10.08
C ILE A 51 -6.08 -5.07 10.25
N ILE A 52 -6.27 -6.37 10.11
CA ILE A 52 -7.49 -7.06 10.53
C ILE A 52 -7.24 -7.69 11.90
N MET A 53 -8.14 -7.44 12.84
CA MET A 53 -8.13 -8.00 14.19
C MET A 53 -9.55 -8.41 14.57
N ASP A 54 -9.71 -9.63 15.08
CA ASP A 54 -11.02 -10.21 15.42
C ASP A 54 -12.07 -10.06 14.29
N TRP A 55 -11.68 -10.40 13.06
CA TRP A 55 -12.50 -10.26 11.85
C TRP A 55 -12.90 -8.83 11.49
N LYS A 56 -12.24 -7.82 12.03
CA LYS A 56 -12.56 -6.41 11.75
C LYS A 56 -11.32 -5.65 11.34
N LEU A 57 -11.51 -4.72 10.39
CA LEU A 57 -10.49 -3.73 10.13
C LEU A 57 -10.26 -2.89 11.40
N ALA A 58 -9.02 -2.87 11.86
CA ALA A 58 -8.59 -2.01 12.92
C ALA A 58 -8.36 -0.61 12.34
N HIS A 59 -9.21 0.35 12.69
CA HIS A 59 -9.02 1.76 12.32
C HIS A 59 -8.09 2.51 13.28
N GLY A 60 -7.95 2.03 14.53
CA GLY A 60 -7.25 2.78 15.58
C GLY A 60 -8.07 3.99 16.07
N ALA A 61 -7.59 4.64 17.14
CA ALA A 61 -8.34 5.71 17.81
C ALA A 61 -8.59 6.94 16.91
N PHE A 62 -7.71 7.19 15.93
CA PHE A 62 -7.79 8.34 15.03
C PHE A 62 -7.81 7.94 13.56
N GLY A 63 -8.15 6.69 13.23
CA GLY A 63 -8.08 6.21 11.84
C GLY A 63 -6.64 5.97 11.34
N ASN A 64 -5.69 5.80 12.26
CA ASN A 64 -4.25 5.74 11.99
C ASN A 64 -3.63 4.35 12.22
N ALA A 65 -4.42 3.33 12.54
CA ALA A 65 -3.90 1.97 12.60
C ALA A 65 -3.47 1.52 11.20
N GLY A 66 -2.34 0.80 11.12
CA GLY A 66 -1.78 0.36 9.84
C GLY A 66 -0.83 1.36 9.17
N GLU A 67 -0.57 2.55 9.76
CA GLU A 67 0.45 3.47 9.24
C GLU A 67 1.89 3.01 9.55
N LEU A 68 2.24 1.87 8.96
CA LEU A 68 3.53 1.20 9.09
C LEU A 68 4.69 2.04 8.54
N SER A 69 4.42 2.94 7.59
CA SER A 69 5.42 3.91 7.14
C SER A 69 5.91 4.84 8.26
N GLY A 70 5.12 5.04 9.32
CA GLY A 70 5.52 5.83 10.48
C GLY A 70 6.48 5.12 11.43
N MET A 71 6.79 3.83 11.20
CA MET A 71 7.76 3.09 12.01
C MET A 71 9.21 3.47 11.68
N PHE A 72 9.46 4.04 10.51
CA PHE A 72 10.79 4.47 10.09
C PHE A 72 11.16 5.78 10.77
N ALA A 73 12.34 5.84 11.37
CA ALA A 73 12.90 7.08 11.89
C ALA A 73 13.16 8.07 10.73
N PRO A 74 13.28 9.39 11.01
CA PRO A 74 13.52 10.39 9.97
C PRO A 74 14.73 10.10 9.07
N ASP A 75 15.79 9.51 9.62
CA ASP A 75 16.99 9.09 8.92
C ASP A 75 16.82 7.79 8.12
N GLU A 76 15.83 6.97 8.46
CA GLU A 76 15.50 5.73 7.75
C GLU A 76 14.44 5.94 6.65
N MET A 77 13.69 7.04 6.70
CA MET A 77 12.60 7.34 5.78
C MET A 77 12.98 7.30 4.29
N PRO A 78 14.20 7.70 3.85
CA PRO A 78 14.64 7.51 2.46
C PRO A 78 14.72 6.04 2.02
N ASN A 79 14.98 5.12 2.96
CA ASN A 79 15.20 3.70 2.70
C ASN A 79 13.94 2.85 2.91
N ARG A 80 12.78 3.47 3.16
CA ARG A 80 11.52 2.73 3.28
C ARG A 80 11.20 1.99 1.97
N PRO A 81 10.57 0.81 2.02
CA PRO A 81 10.37 -0.05 0.85
C PRO A 81 9.20 0.45 -0.03
N ALA A 82 9.38 1.62 -0.65
CA ALA A 82 8.45 2.23 -1.58
C ALA A 82 9.01 2.13 -3.02
N LEU A 83 8.21 1.61 -3.95
CA LEU A 83 8.63 1.45 -5.35
C LEU A 83 8.87 2.79 -6.05
N ARG A 84 8.32 3.90 -5.54
CA ARG A 84 8.70 5.25 -5.99
C ARG A 84 10.19 5.50 -5.79
N SER A 85 10.73 5.18 -4.62
CA SER A 85 12.16 5.41 -4.33
C SER A 85 13.04 4.57 -5.27
N LEU A 86 12.64 3.31 -5.52
CA LEU A 86 13.33 2.47 -6.49
C LEU A 86 13.26 3.05 -7.91
N LEU A 87 12.08 3.52 -8.34
CA LEU A 87 11.89 4.16 -9.64
C LEU A 87 12.80 5.39 -9.81
N GLU A 88 12.84 6.26 -8.80
CA GLU A 88 13.67 7.48 -8.78
C GLU A 88 15.17 7.12 -8.83
N THR A 89 15.61 6.11 -8.07
CA THR A 89 16.99 5.61 -8.10
C THR A 89 17.39 5.06 -9.47
N LEU A 90 16.54 4.23 -10.08
CA LEU A 90 16.78 3.62 -11.38
C LEU A 90 16.86 4.68 -12.50
N GLN A 91 15.94 5.64 -12.49
CA GLN A 91 15.95 6.77 -13.43
C GLN A 91 17.20 7.62 -13.27
N GLY A 92 17.62 7.90 -12.03
CA GLY A 92 18.85 8.62 -11.73
C GLY A 92 20.11 7.93 -12.26
N LYS A 93 20.07 6.61 -12.44
CA LYS A 93 21.16 5.80 -13.00
C LYS A 93 20.99 5.46 -14.48
N GLY A 94 20.04 6.11 -15.16
CA GLY A 94 19.86 6.01 -16.62
C GLY A 94 19.03 4.81 -17.09
N VAL A 95 18.36 4.09 -16.18
CA VAL A 95 17.45 2.99 -16.56
C VAL A 95 16.13 3.58 -17.08
N SER A 96 15.68 3.12 -18.26
CA SER A 96 14.47 3.62 -18.91
C SER A 96 13.20 2.96 -18.36
N VAL A 97 12.81 3.31 -17.14
CA VAL A 97 11.56 2.90 -16.49
C VAL A 97 10.77 4.13 -16.06
N ARG A 98 9.47 4.21 -16.37
CA ARG A 98 8.66 5.43 -16.16
C ARG A 98 7.57 5.24 -15.12
N THR A 99 7.06 4.02 -14.96
CA THR A 99 5.95 3.72 -14.06
C THR A 99 6.24 2.54 -13.16
N ILE A 100 5.43 2.39 -12.10
CA ILE A 100 5.48 1.20 -11.24
C ILE A 100 5.11 -0.08 -12.02
N ALA A 101 4.21 0.02 -13.01
CA ALA A 101 3.89 -1.11 -13.88
C ALA A 101 5.10 -1.53 -14.72
N ASP A 102 5.86 -0.56 -15.24
CA ASP A 102 7.09 -0.84 -16.00
C ASP A 102 8.10 -1.61 -15.14
N LEU A 103 8.21 -1.27 -13.84
CA LEU A 103 9.08 -2.00 -12.90
C LEU A 103 8.66 -3.47 -12.79
N ALA A 104 7.36 -3.75 -12.64
CA ALA A 104 6.86 -5.12 -12.48
C ALA A 104 7.01 -5.94 -13.78
N GLU A 105 6.78 -5.32 -14.94
CA GLU A 105 6.80 -5.99 -16.24
C GLU A 105 8.22 -6.24 -16.78
N HIS A 106 9.16 -5.34 -16.46
CA HIS A 106 10.51 -5.36 -17.05
C HIS A 106 11.61 -5.54 -16.01
N PHE A 107 11.27 -5.94 -14.78
CA PHE A 107 12.21 -6.07 -13.68
C PHE A 107 13.46 -6.86 -14.10
N ASP A 108 14.62 -6.26 -13.88
CA ASP A 108 15.92 -6.90 -14.03
C ASP A 108 16.72 -6.73 -12.73
N PRO A 109 17.06 -7.84 -12.03
CA PRO A 109 17.87 -7.77 -10.82
C PRO A 109 19.29 -7.23 -11.07
N ALA A 110 19.75 -7.18 -12.32
CA ALA A 110 21.04 -6.61 -12.70
C ALA A 110 21.00 -5.08 -12.87
N TRP A 111 19.84 -4.43 -12.75
CA TRP A 111 19.77 -2.98 -12.84
C TRP A 111 20.58 -2.29 -11.73
N PRO A 112 21.26 -1.17 -12.07
CA PRO A 112 22.05 -0.44 -11.11
C PRO A 112 21.14 0.12 -9.99
N GLY A 113 21.47 -0.14 -8.73
CA GLY A 113 20.67 0.28 -7.56
C GLY A 113 19.63 -0.71 -7.04
N VAL A 114 19.46 -1.89 -7.67
CA VAL A 114 18.61 -2.95 -7.12
C VAL A 114 19.30 -3.71 -5.97
N ALA A 115 20.63 -3.81 -6.01
CA ALA A 115 21.43 -4.54 -5.02
C ALA A 115 22.05 -3.64 -3.92
N GLU A 116 21.76 -2.34 -3.96
CA GLU A 116 22.21 -1.35 -2.95
C GLU A 116 21.21 -1.26 -1.80
#